data_AF-A0A9E3ZXI6-F1
#
_entry.id   AF-A0A9E3ZXI6-F1
#
_cell.length_a   1.000
_cell.length_b   1.000
_cell.length_c   1.000
_cell.angle_alpha   90.00
_cell.angle_beta   90.00
_cell.angle_gamma   90.00
#
_symmetry.space_group_name_H-M   'P 1'
#
loop_
_entity.id
_entity.type
_entity.pdbx_description
1 polymer ?
#
loop_
_entity_poly.entity_id
_entity_poly.type
_entity_poly.pdbx_seq_one_letter_code
_entity_poly.pdbx_strand_id
1 'polypeptide(L)'
;MVLPGSLGVAPSHIAHAQTLCGLGIASFLLDSFGARQVTSTVADQTQFSFAASAYDVLAAYRVLAERADIDGGRISLQGHSRGGSAGLTAATRRFADAVVGPRQGLAAVLAAYPWSGQQFLNPGVGHTEIRVLMGDADEWCSPAQVQAHCQAIHLAGGKATLRLVGGAQHSFDRDTPVVEVPEGIVATAAPITYVADDGAMIHPLSGSPDPSLVDRDVMVYALKAGYGRNGPRMGSAPGEAQLFRSDMISFWKRVL
;
A
#
# COMPACT_ATOMS: atom_id res chain seq x y z
N MET A 1 -1.20 -13.07 -1.67
CA MET A 1 -2.35 -12.34 -1.10
C MET A 1 -2.69 -11.15 -1.99
N VAL A 2 -3.96 -10.81 -2.13
CA VAL A 2 -4.44 -9.58 -2.78
C VAL A 2 -5.19 -8.77 -1.73
N LEU A 3 -4.86 -7.49 -1.55
CA LEU A 3 -5.45 -6.61 -0.55
C LEU A 3 -6.03 -5.33 -1.22
N PRO A 4 -7.31 -5.01 -0.97
CA PRO A 4 -7.97 -3.88 -1.61
C PRO A 4 -7.54 -2.52 -1.06
N GLY A 5 -7.96 -1.47 -1.77
CA GLY A 5 -7.92 -0.09 -1.30
C GLY A 5 -9.11 0.29 -0.41
N SER A 6 -9.35 1.59 -0.27
CA SER A 6 -10.31 2.17 0.68
C SER A 6 -11.79 1.84 0.46
N LEU A 7 -12.15 1.16 -0.63
CA LEU A 7 -13.52 0.72 -0.96
C LEU A 7 -13.75 -0.79 -0.74
N GLY A 8 -12.80 -1.49 -0.12
CA GLY A 8 -12.87 -2.93 0.03
C GLY A 8 -12.73 -3.69 -1.29
N VAL A 9 -13.12 -4.96 -1.27
CA VAL A 9 -12.97 -5.87 -2.41
C VAL A 9 -13.81 -5.37 -3.60
N ALA A 10 -13.20 -5.38 -4.78
CA ALA A 10 -13.78 -4.86 -6.02
C ALA A 10 -13.54 -5.87 -7.16
N PRO A 11 -14.29 -5.79 -8.27
CA PRO A 11 -14.12 -6.71 -9.40
C PRO A 11 -12.68 -6.78 -9.93
N SER A 12 -11.94 -5.67 -9.94
CA SER A 12 -10.53 -5.66 -10.37
C SER A 12 -9.64 -6.53 -9.48
N HIS A 13 -9.84 -6.50 -8.16
CA HIS A 13 -9.09 -7.35 -7.22
C HIS A 13 -9.36 -8.84 -7.46
N ILE A 14 -10.63 -9.19 -7.75
CA ILE A 14 -11.01 -10.57 -8.10
C ILE A 14 -10.37 -10.98 -9.43
N ALA A 15 -10.39 -10.10 -10.44
CA ALA A 15 -9.78 -10.37 -11.75
C ALA A 15 -8.25 -10.55 -11.66
N HIS A 16 -7.57 -9.77 -10.83
CA HIS A 16 -6.14 -9.95 -10.56
C HIS A 16 -5.88 -11.28 -9.85
N ALA A 17 -6.65 -11.62 -8.81
CA ALA A 17 -6.54 -12.91 -8.13
C ALA A 17 -6.78 -14.10 -9.08
N GLN A 18 -7.77 -14.01 -9.97
CA GLN A 18 -8.02 -15.01 -11.02
C GLN A 18 -6.86 -15.13 -12.00
N THR A 19 -6.26 -13.99 -12.40
CA THR A 19 -5.06 -13.97 -13.24
C THR A 19 -3.91 -14.71 -12.57
N LEU A 20 -3.68 -14.46 -11.27
CA LEU A 20 -2.64 -15.14 -10.49
C LEU A 20 -2.91 -16.65 -10.35
N CYS A 21 -4.16 -17.04 -10.06
CA CYS A 21 -4.56 -18.45 -10.06
C CYS A 21 -4.30 -19.13 -11.42
N GLY A 22 -4.56 -18.42 -12.53
CA GLY A 22 -4.25 -18.91 -13.88
C GLY A 22 -2.75 -19.09 -14.16
N LEU A 23 -1.88 -18.45 -13.37
CA LEU A 23 -0.43 -18.67 -13.39
C LEU A 23 0.03 -19.81 -12.45
N GLY A 24 -0.90 -20.50 -11.78
CA GLY A 24 -0.58 -21.53 -10.79
C GLY A 24 -0.24 -20.99 -9.40
N ILE A 25 -0.55 -19.72 -9.11
CA ILE A 25 -0.28 -19.09 -7.81
C ILE A 25 -1.55 -19.11 -6.95
N ALA A 26 -1.48 -19.74 -5.78
CA ALA A 26 -2.56 -19.68 -4.80
C ALA A 26 -2.84 -18.24 -4.36
N SER A 27 -4.09 -17.80 -4.52
CA SER A 27 -4.49 -16.42 -4.23
C SER A 27 -5.48 -16.36 -3.07
N PHE A 28 -5.12 -15.56 -2.06
CA PHE A 28 -5.98 -15.23 -0.93
C PHE A 28 -6.34 -13.75 -0.99
N LEU A 29 -7.63 -13.45 -1.14
CA LEU A 29 -8.16 -12.09 -1.17
C LEU A 29 -8.52 -11.67 0.25
N LEU A 30 -7.73 -10.76 0.83
CA LEU A 30 -7.86 -10.32 2.21
C LEU A 30 -8.87 -9.15 2.27
N ASP A 31 -9.91 -9.31 3.10
CA ASP A 31 -10.84 -8.23 3.42
C ASP A 31 -10.58 -7.68 4.83
N SER A 32 -9.91 -6.53 4.90
CA SER A 32 -9.65 -5.81 6.15
C SER A 32 -10.86 -5.01 6.67
N PHE A 33 -11.96 -4.96 5.93
CA PHE A 33 -13.07 -4.05 6.16
C PHE A 33 -14.31 -4.74 6.73
N GLY A 34 -14.73 -5.87 6.15
CA GLY A 34 -15.99 -6.53 6.46
C GLY A 34 -16.16 -6.89 7.94
N ALA A 35 -15.12 -7.45 8.57
CA ALA A 35 -15.16 -7.80 9.99
C ALA A 35 -15.30 -6.58 10.93
N ARG A 36 -14.96 -5.38 10.44
CA ARG A 36 -15.06 -4.10 11.16
C ARG A 36 -16.37 -3.35 10.86
N GLN A 37 -17.25 -3.93 10.03
CA GLN A 37 -18.47 -3.26 9.54
C GLN A 37 -18.19 -1.92 8.83
N VAL A 38 -16.99 -1.78 8.24
CA VAL A 38 -16.59 -0.62 7.46
C VAL A 38 -16.87 -0.91 6.00
N THR A 39 -17.61 -0.04 5.31
CA THR A 39 -17.92 -0.20 3.89
C THR A 39 -17.02 0.63 2.99
N SER A 40 -16.57 1.79 3.46
CA SER A 40 -15.68 2.70 2.73
C SER A 40 -14.91 3.57 3.69
N THR A 41 -13.64 3.82 3.37
CA THR A 41 -12.76 4.79 4.06
C THR A 41 -12.36 5.96 3.17
N VAL A 42 -13.02 6.11 2.01
CA VAL A 42 -12.71 7.18 1.05
C VAL A 42 -12.85 8.57 1.67
N ALA A 43 -13.97 8.81 2.36
CA ALA A 43 -14.25 10.10 3.01
C ALA A 43 -13.58 10.25 4.38
N ASP A 44 -13.22 9.14 5.03
CA ASP A 44 -12.55 9.11 6.32
C ASP A 44 -11.63 7.89 6.43
N GLN A 45 -10.33 8.13 6.23
CA GLN A 45 -9.29 7.10 6.30
C GLN A 45 -9.03 6.63 7.74
N THR A 46 -9.49 7.40 8.75
CA THR A 46 -9.18 7.19 10.17
C THR A 46 -10.13 6.23 10.88
N GLN A 47 -11.13 5.68 10.18
CA GLN A 47 -12.03 4.65 10.72
C GLN A 47 -11.30 3.41 11.27
N PHE A 48 -10.08 3.16 10.79
CA PHE A 48 -9.08 2.33 11.45
C PHE A 48 -7.70 2.78 11.00
N SER A 49 -6.65 2.46 11.76
CA SER A 49 -5.31 2.97 11.46
C SER A 49 -4.66 2.32 10.24
N PHE A 50 -3.68 3.01 9.64
CA PHE A 50 -2.83 2.40 8.61
C PHE A 50 -2.01 1.22 9.16
N ALA A 51 -1.58 1.33 10.42
CA ALA A 51 -0.93 0.23 11.14
C ALA A 51 -1.84 -1.00 11.27
N ALA A 52 -3.15 -0.82 11.50
CA ALA A 52 -4.09 -1.93 11.52
C ALA A 52 -4.23 -2.62 10.15
N SER A 53 -4.22 -1.86 9.04
CA SER A 53 -4.17 -2.44 7.69
C SER A 53 -2.92 -3.31 7.48
N ALA A 54 -1.76 -2.85 7.95
CA ALA A 54 -0.51 -3.60 7.86
C ALA A 54 -0.48 -4.81 8.79
N TYR A 55 -1.07 -4.72 9.98
CA TYR A 55 -1.21 -5.83 10.90
C TYR A 55 -2.07 -6.95 10.31
N ASP A 56 -3.19 -6.62 9.65
CA ASP A 56 -4.05 -7.62 9.01
C ASP A 56 -3.28 -8.45 7.96
N VAL A 57 -2.36 -7.83 7.21
CA VAL A 57 -1.47 -8.54 6.26
C VAL A 57 -0.62 -9.57 6.98
N LEU A 58 0.01 -9.19 8.09
CA LEU A 58 0.91 -10.06 8.85
C LEU A 58 0.15 -11.14 9.64
N ALA A 59 -1.06 -10.84 10.11
CA ALA A 59 -1.96 -11.82 10.70
C ALA A 59 -2.38 -12.87 9.65
N ALA A 60 -2.74 -12.44 8.44
CA ALA A 60 -3.02 -13.34 7.32
C ALA A 60 -1.79 -14.17 6.93
N TYR A 61 -0.59 -13.56 6.91
CA TYR A 61 0.66 -14.28 6.69
C TYR A 61 0.84 -15.45 7.67
N ARG A 62 0.63 -15.24 8.98
CA ARG A 62 0.77 -16.30 9.99
C ARG A 62 -0.15 -17.48 9.72
N VAL A 63 -1.42 -17.20 9.42
CA VAL A 63 -2.41 -18.24 9.09
C VAL A 63 -2.02 -18.99 7.82
N LEU A 64 -1.58 -18.28 6.77
CA LEU A 64 -1.19 -18.91 5.51
C LEU A 64 0.12 -19.71 5.64
N ALA A 65 1.08 -19.25 6.45
CA ALA A 65 2.36 -19.92 6.65
C ALA A 65 2.24 -21.26 7.39
N GLU A 66 1.16 -21.45 8.16
CA GLU A 66 0.86 -22.70 8.86
C GLU A 66 0.12 -23.74 8.00
N ARG A 67 -0.32 -23.36 6.80
CA ARG A 67 -1.06 -24.26 5.90
C ARG A 67 -0.11 -25.19 5.15
N ALA A 68 -0.39 -26.50 5.20
CA ALA A 68 0.39 -27.51 4.50
C ALA A 68 0.34 -27.43 2.96
N ASP A 69 -0.69 -26.77 2.41
CA ASP A 69 -0.86 -26.55 0.96
C ASP A 69 -0.25 -25.24 0.45
N ILE A 70 0.43 -24.48 1.31
CA ILE A 70 1.08 -23.20 0.98
C ILE A 70 2.57 -23.26 1.33
N ASP A 71 3.43 -22.87 0.39
CA ASP A 71 4.85 -22.64 0.68
C ASP A 71 5.00 -21.32 1.47
N GLY A 72 5.18 -21.44 2.79
CA GLY A 72 5.34 -20.31 3.71
C GLY A 72 6.52 -19.37 3.36
N GLY A 73 7.53 -19.86 2.64
CA GLY A 73 8.67 -19.07 2.18
C GLY A 73 8.39 -18.20 0.95
N ARG A 74 7.23 -18.40 0.29
CA ARG A 74 6.83 -17.70 -0.95
C ARG A 74 5.58 -16.83 -0.78
N ILE A 75 5.12 -16.60 0.44
CA ILE A 75 3.95 -15.74 0.67
C ILE A 75 4.29 -14.30 0.29
N SER A 76 3.55 -13.75 -0.67
CA SER A 76 3.72 -12.39 -1.18
C SER A 76 2.41 -11.61 -1.18
N LEU A 77 2.48 -10.29 -1.31
CA LEU A 77 1.32 -9.40 -1.28
C LEU A 77 1.22 -8.53 -2.54
N GLN A 78 0.06 -8.51 -3.16
CA GLN A 78 -0.38 -7.44 -4.05
C GLN A 78 -1.35 -6.53 -3.30
N GLY A 79 -0.99 -5.27 -3.10
CA GLY A 79 -1.82 -4.29 -2.38
C GLY A 79 -2.17 -3.10 -3.26
N HIS A 80 -3.42 -2.64 -3.21
CA HIS A 80 -3.91 -1.52 -4.02
C HIS A 80 -4.24 -0.29 -3.16
N SER A 81 -3.72 0.89 -3.52
CA SER A 81 -3.92 2.14 -2.76
C SER A 81 -3.59 1.96 -1.28
N ARG A 82 -4.57 2.08 -0.38
CA ARG A 82 -4.44 1.75 1.05
C ARG A 82 -3.84 0.36 1.30
N GLY A 83 -4.23 -0.66 0.53
CA GLY A 83 -3.64 -1.99 0.61
C GLY A 83 -2.18 -2.03 0.18
N GLY A 84 -1.79 -1.15 -0.77
CA GLY A 84 -0.39 -0.96 -1.15
C GLY A 84 0.43 -0.34 -0.02
N SER A 85 -0.12 0.69 0.64
CA SER A 85 0.48 1.31 1.83
C SER A 85 0.65 0.32 2.99
N ALA A 86 -0.37 -0.52 3.21
CA ALA A 86 -0.32 -1.61 4.17
C ALA A 86 0.79 -2.61 3.83
N GLY A 87 0.98 -2.92 2.56
CA GLY A 87 2.06 -3.79 2.09
C GLY A 87 3.47 -3.24 2.33
N LEU A 88 3.69 -1.94 2.05
CA LEU A 88 4.96 -1.29 2.33
C LEU A 88 5.27 -1.29 3.84
N THR A 89 4.26 -0.99 4.66
CA THR A 89 4.37 -1.01 6.12
C THR A 89 4.65 -2.43 6.64
N ALA A 90 3.91 -3.43 6.16
CA ALA A 90 4.07 -4.84 6.55
C ALA A 90 5.40 -5.45 6.09
N ALA A 91 6.04 -4.91 5.05
CA ALA A 91 7.38 -5.33 4.63
C ALA A 91 8.50 -4.76 5.51
N THR A 92 8.27 -3.59 6.12
CA THR A 92 9.26 -2.89 6.95
C THR A 92 9.58 -3.69 8.20
N ARG A 93 10.86 -3.99 8.44
CA ARG A 93 11.32 -4.85 9.54
C ARG A 93 10.95 -4.33 10.93
N ARG A 94 10.98 -3.01 11.12
CA ARG A 94 10.55 -2.36 12.37
C ARG A 94 9.09 -2.63 12.72
N PHE A 95 8.25 -2.90 11.73
CA PHE A 95 6.86 -3.29 11.94
C PHE A 95 6.71 -4.82 11.96
N ALA A 96 7.27 -5.48 10.95
CA ALA A 96 7.07 -6.92 10.72
C ALA A 96 7.62 -7.79 11.85
N ASP A 97 8.83 -7.51 12.32
CA ASP A 97 9.53 -8.37 13.27
C ASP A 97 8.81 -8.40 14.63
N ALA A 98 8.05 -7.35 14.98
CA ALA A 98 7.22 -7.32 16.18
C ALA A 98 5.98 -8.24 16.11
N VAL A 99 5.52 -8.59 14.90
CA VAL A 99 4.29 -9.37 14.69
C VAL A 99 4.58 -10.82 14.31
N VAL A 100 5.58 -11.05 13.46
CA VAL A 100 5.93 -12.38 12.90
C VAL A 100 7.32 -12.87 13.29
N GLY A 101 8.11 -12.05 14.00
CA GLY A 101 9.47 -12.38 14.39
C GLY A 101 10.51 -12.10 13.30
N PRO A 102 11.80 -12.09 13.68
CA PRO A 102 12.89 -11.72 12.78
C PRO A 102 13.03 -12.73 11.63
N ARG A 103 13.33 -12.22 10.44
CA ARG A 103 13.51 -12.98 9.18
C ARG A 103 12.25 -13.67 8.64
N GLN A 104 11.10 -13.55 9.31
CA GLN A 104 9.80 -13.99 8.78
C GLN A 104 9.08 -12.83 8.11
N GLY A 105 8.22 -13.14 7.14
CA GLY A 105 7.41 -12.14 6.44
C GLY A 105 7.34 -12.39 4.94
N LEU A 106 6.94 -11.34 4.23
CA LEU A 106 6.61 -11.42 2.81
C LEU A 106 7.87 -11.62 1.95
N ALA A 107 7.82 -12.54 1.00
CA ALA A 107 8.86 -12.72 0.00
C ALA A 107 8.92 -11.52 -0.97
N ALA A 108 7.75 -11.02 -1.39
CA ALA A 108 7.64 -9.86 -2.27
C ALA A 108 6.35 -9.06 -2.05
N VAL A 109 6.38 -7.78 -2.44
CA VAL A 109 5.24 -6.86 -2.42
C VAL A 109 5.11 -6.15 -3.76
N LEU A 110 3.95 -6.26 -4.41
CA LEU A 110 3.53 -5.35 -5.47
C LEU A 110 2.57 -4.32 -4.86
N ALA A 111 3.02 -3.08 -4.73
CA ALA A 111 2.20 -1.97 -4.26
C ALA A 111 1.69 -1.17 -5.46
N ALA A 112 0.41 -1.29 -5.76
CA ALA A 112 -0.26 -0.52 -6.80
C ALA A 112 -0.68 0.83 -6.21
N TYR A 113 -0.09 1.91 -6.75
CA TYR A 113 -0.36 3.32 -6.44
C TYR A 113 -0.54 3.59 -4.94
N PRO A 114 0.45 3.19 -4.09
CA PRO A 114 0.31 3.30 -2.65
C PRO A 114 0.37 4.76 -2.19
N TRP A 115 -0.32 5.05 -1.10
CA TRP A 115 -0.03 6.27 -0.35
C TRP A 115 1.27 6.08 0.47
N SER A 116 2.19 7.04 0.43
CA SER A 116 3.47 7.02 1.17
C SER A 116 3.68 8.28 2.00
N GLY A 117 2.60 8.87 2.51
CA GLY A 117 2.67 10.03 3.41
C GLY A 117 3.07 9.66 4.85
N GLN A 118 3.12 8.36 5.19
CA GLN A 118 3.73 7.83 6.41
C GLN A 118 4.87 6.88 6.06
N GLN A 119 6.03 7.10 6.67
CA GLN A 119 7.24 6.30 6.40
C GLN A 119 8.04 6.09 7.69
N PHE A 120 8.59 4.90 7.89
CA PHE A 120 9.54 4.68 9.00
C PHE A 120 10.85 5.42 8.73
N LEU A 121 11.46 5.98 9.78
CA LEU A 121 12.84 6.50 9.72
C LEU A 121 13.83 5.41 9.31
N ASN A 122 13.58 4.18 9.75
CA ASN A 122 14.28 2.99 9.29
C ASN A 122 13.33 2.14 8.41
N PRO A 123 13.31 2.38 7.09
CA PRO A 123 12.42 1.69 6.16
C PRO A 123 13.00 0.34 5.69
N GLY A 124 13.97 -0.25 6.41
CA GLY A 124 14.60 -1.50 6.00
C GLY A 124 13.58 -2.62 5.85
N VAL A 125 13.60 -3.31 4.69
CA VAL A 125 12.63 -4.39 4.36
C VAL A 125 13.25 -5.78 4.38
N GLY A 126 14.52 -5.90 4.74
CA GLY A 126 15.24 -7.17 4.74
C GLY A 126 15.34 -7.76 3.33
N HIS A 127 14.88 -9.00 3.16
CA HIS A 127 14.92 -9.70 1.87
C HIS A 127 13.70 -9.46 0.98
N THR A 128 12.63 -8.82 1.51
CA THR A 128 11.40 -8.59 0.76
C THR A 128 11.68 -7.73 -0.47
N GLU A 129 11.26 -8.21 -1.65
CA GLU A 129 11.39 -7.44 -2.89
C GLU A 129 10.13 -6.61 -3.18
N ILE A 130 10.31 -5.31 -3.41
CA ILE A 130 9.21 -4.35 -3.62
C ILE A 130 9.14 -3.90 -5.08
N ARG A 131 7.93 -3.98 -5.65
CA ARG A 131 7.55 -3.38 -6.93
C ARG A 131 6.42 -2.40 -6.72
N VAL A 132 6.62 -1.15 -7.12
CA VAL A 132 5.58 -0.12 -7.12
C VAL A 132 5.17 0.19 -8.55
N LEU A 133 3.86 0.19 -8.80
CA LEU A 133 3.26 0.63 -10.07
C LEU A 133 2.37 1.84 -9.80
N MET A 134 2.68 2.98 -10.39
CA MET A 134 1.97 4.22 -10.09
C MET A 134 1.80 5.10 -11.34
N GLY A 135 0.71 5.83 -11.43
CA GLY A 135 0.53 6.85 -12.45
C GLY A 135 1.24 8.15 -12.06
N ASP A 136 1.82 8.88 -13.00
CA ASP A 136 2.44 10.18 -12.70
C ASP A 136 1.42 11.31 -12.55
N ALA A 137 0.17 11.09 -13.00
CA ALA A 137 -0.94 12.02 -12.88
C ALA A 137 -1.87 11.68 -11.70
N ASP A 138 -1.44 10.81 -10.78
CA ASP A 138 -2.23 10.40 -9.61
C ASP A 138 -2.54 11.59 -8.68
N GLU A 139 -3.82 11.91 -8.57
CA GLU A 139 -4.32 13.00 -7.73
C GLU A 139 -4.60 12.58 -6.27
N TRP A 140 -4.60 11.27 -5.98
CA TRP A 140 -4.86 10.73 -4.65
C TRP A 140 -3.59 10.58 -3.82
N CYS A 141 -2.53 10.09 -4.45
CA CYS A 141 -1.27 9.76 -3.80
C CYS A 141 -0.13 10.49 -4.50
N SER A 142 0.83 11.00 -3.73
CA SER A 142 1.96 11.76 -4.28
C SER A 142 3.01 10.82 -4.90
N PRO A 143 3.28 10.90 -6.22
CA PRO A 143 4.36 10.14 -6.84
C PRO A 143 5.72 10.47 -6.22
N ALA A 144 5.93 11.73 -5.81
CA ALA A 144 7.17 12.18 -5.17
C ALA A 144 7.39 11.52 -3.80
N GLN A 145 6.34 11.40 -2.97
CA GLN A 145 6.46 10.70 -1.68
C GLN A 145 6.79 9.21 -1.88
N VAL A 146 6.19 8.58 -2.90
CA VAL A 146 6.45 7.17 -3.26
C VAL A 146 7.87 6.98 -3.79
N GLN A 147 8.35 7.89 -4.65
CA GLN A 147 9.74 7.91 -5.10
C GLN A 147 10.72 8.02 -3.93
N ALA A 148 10.45 8.94 -2.99
CA ALA A 148 11.26 9.11 -1.78
C ALA A 148 11.26 7.83 -0.92
N HIS A 149 10.11 7.17 -0.76
CA HIS A 149 10.00 5.93 0.00
C HIS A 149 10.83 4.80 -0.62
N CYS A 150 10.68 4.57 -1.94
CA CYS A 150 11.48 3.59 -2.67
C CYS A 150 12.99 3.87 -2.56
N GLN A 151 13.39 5.14 -2.67
CA GLN A 151 14.79 5.54 -2.52
C GLN A 151 15.30 5.31 -1.10
N ALA A 152 14.50 5.61 -0.07
CA ALA A 152 14.86 5.38 1.32
C ALA A 152 15.06 3.87 1.61
N ILE A 153 14.19 3.02 1.07
CA ILE A 153 14.35 1.55 1.13
C ILE A 153 15.65 1.12 0.44
N HIS A 154 15.96 1.68 -0.74
CA HIS A 154 17.20 1.38 -1.45
C HIS A 154 18.45 1.78 -0.66
N LEU A 155 18.45 2.98 -0.05
CA LEU A 155 19.54 3.46 0.79
C LEU A 155 19.71 2.63 2.07
N ALA A 156 18.65 1.98 2.55
CA ALA A 156 18.70 1.00 3.64
C ALA A 156 19.14 -0.41 3.18
N GLY A 157 19.54 -0.59 1.92
CA GLY A 157 20.00 -1.86 1.35
C GLY A 157 18.88 -2.78 0.84
N GLY A 158 17.63 -2.31 0.82
CA GLY A 158 16.48 -3.07 0.31
C GLY A 158 16.35 -3.04 -1.21
N LYS A 159 15.55 -3.96 -1.75
CA LYS A 159 15.18 -4.01 -3.17
C LYS A 159 13.81 -3.37 -3.38
N ALA A 160 13.78 -2.15 -3.89
CA ALA A 160 12.55 -1.47 -4.27
C ALA A 160 12.68 -0.90 -5.68
N THR A 161 11.66 -1.11 -6.51
CA THR A 161 11.58 -0.53 -7.86
C THR A 161 10.25 0.19 -8.04
N LEU A 162 10.25 1.28 -8.78
CA LEU A 162 9.05 2.03 -9.15
C LEU A 162 8.96 2.12 -10.67
N ARG A 163 7.76 1.86 -11.20
CA ARG A 163 7.40 2.23 -12.57
C ARG A 163 6.31 3.29 -12.53
N LEU A 164 6.64 4.46 -13.07
CA LEU A 164 5.66 5.49 -13.38
C LEU A 164 5.04 5.22 -14.75
N VAL A 165 3.72 5.36 -14.84
CA VAL A 165 2.96 5.28 -16.09
C VAL A 165 2.46 6.69 -16.41
N GLY A 166 2.95 7.24 -17.51
CA GLY A 166 2.66 8.62 -17.91
C GLY A 166 1.17 8.83 -18.22
N GLY A 167 0.58 9.86 -17.64
CA GLY A 167 -0.84 10.23 -17.80
C GLY A 167 -1.81 9.39 -16.96
N ALA A 168 -1.38 8.27 -16.39
CA ALA A 168 -2.24 7.37 -15.65
C ALA A 168 -2.69 8.00 -14.32
N GLN A 169 -3.96 7.78 -14.00
CA GLN A 169 -4.61 8.27 -12.78
C GLN A 169 -4.55 7.21 -11.67
N HIS A 170 -5.07 7.54 -10.49
CA HIS A 170 -5.23 6.55 -9.42
C HIS A 170 -6.12 5.40 -9.88
N SER A 171 -5.83 4.15 -9.48
CA SER A 171 -6.60 2.96 -9.89
C SER A 171 -6.66 2.72 -11.41
N PHE A 172 -5.57 3.00 -12.12
CA PHE A 172 -5.41 2.71 -13.57
C PHE A 172 -5.39 1.21 -13.93
N ASP A 173 -5.55 0.32 -12.95
CA ASP A 173 -5.64 -1.14 -13.12
C ASP A 173 -7.07 -1.65 -13.34
N ARG A 174 -8.08 -0.78 -13.22
CA ARG A 174 -9.50 -1.19 -13.14
C ARG A 174 -10.22 -1.34 -14.47
N ASP A 175 -9.66 -0.83 -15.57
CA ASP A 175 -10.32 -0.77 -16.89
C ASP A 175 -11.69 -0.07 -16.85
N THR A 176 -11.82 0.92 -15.96
CA THR A 176 -13.00 1.77 -15.80
C THR A 176 -12.68 3.19 -16.25
N PRO A 177 -13.61 3.96 -16.83
CA PRO A 177 -13.36 5.35 -17.21
C PRO A 177 -12.82 6.18 -16.05
N VAL A 178 -11.97 7.16 -16.37
CA VAL A 178 -11.51 8.16 -15.39
C VAL A 178 -12.70 9.04 -14.98
N VAL A 179 -12.97 9.07 -13.68
CA VAL A 179 -14.05 9.86 -13.07
C VAL A 179 -13.52 10.67 -11.89
N GLU A 180 -14.15 11.83 -11.66
CA GLU A 180 -13.96 12.59 -10.41
C GLU A 180 -14.71 11.90 -9.27
N VAL A 181 -14.13 11.90 -8.07
CA VAL A 181 -14.76 11.41 -6.83
C VAL A 181 -14.96 12.59 -5.88
N PRO A 182 -16.11 13.30 -5.94
CA PRO A 182 -16.31 14.57 -5.24
C PRO A 182 -16.10 14.51 -3.73
N GLU A 183 -16.44 13.38 -3.11
CA GLU A 183 -16.28 13.11 -1.68
C GLU A 183 -14.86 12.72 -1.26
N GLY A 184 -13.97 12.46 -2.23
CA GLY A 184 -12.58 12.12 -1.96
C GLY A 184 -11.82 13.34 -1.43
N ILE A 185 -11.15 13.18 -0.29
CA ILE A 185 -10.32 14.22 0.32
C ILE A 185 -8.87 13.74 0.35
N VAL A 186 -7.96 14.55 -0.21
CA VAL A 186 -6.56 14.18 -0.41
C VAL A 186 -5.64 15.30 0.06
N ALA A 187 -4.39 14.96 0.40
CA ALA A 187 -3.37 15.92 0.83
C ALA A 187 -2.00 15.57 0.22
N THR A 188 -1.92 15.46 -1.11
CA THR A 188 -0.73 14.97 -1.83
C THR A 188 0.52 15.85 -1.68
N ALA A 189 0.35 17.11 -1.31
CA ALA A 189 1.44 18.05 -1.06
C ALA A 189 1.84 18.15 0.43
N ALA A 190 1.17 17.41 1.33
CA ALA A 190 1.51 17.43 2.75
C ALA A 190 2.91 16.81 2.99
N PRO A 191 3.65 17.26 4.01
CA PRO A 191 4.90 16.63 4.42
C PRO A 191 4.71 15.16 4.80
N ILE A 192 5.76 14.36 4.62
CA ILE A 192 5.80 12.99 5.13
C ILE A 192 5.80 13.02 6.66
N THR A 193 4.91 12.25 7.27
CA THR A 193 4.96 11.93 8.71
C THR A 193 5.91 10.75 8.90
N TYR A 194 6.97 10.95 9.68
CA TYR A 194 7.89 9.86 9.98
C TYR A 194 7.39 9.01 11.15
N VAL A 195 7.81 7.75 11.18
CA VAL A 195 7.56 6.80 12.27
C VAL A 195 8.90 6.33 12.82
N ALA A 196 9.09 6.44 14.13
CA ALA A 196 10.29 5.97 14.81
C ALA A 196 10.34 4.44 14.90
N ASP A 197 11.48 3.90 15.32
CA ASP A 197 11.72 2.46 15.42
C ASP A 197 10.76 1.75 16.40
N ASP A 198 10.23 2.47 17.39
CA ASP A 198 9.25 1.99 18.38
C ASP A 198 7.79 2.19 17.96
N GLY A 199 7.56 2.73 16.76
CA GLY A 199 6.22 2.99 16.22
C GLY A 199 5.63 4.36 16.59
N ALA A 200 6.31 5.18 17.40
CA ALA A 200 5.86 6.53 17.69
C ALA A 200 5.91 7.41 16.43
N MET A 201 4.85 8.16 16.15
CA MET A 201 4.82 9.09 15.02
C MET A 201 5.63 10.35 15.36
N ILE A 202 6.21 10.96 14.33
CA ILE A 202 6.96 12.20 14.42
C ILE A 202 6.16 13.24 13.62
N HIS A 203 5.56 14.19 14.33
CA HIS A 203 4.84 15.28 13.69
C HIS A 203 5.81 16.07 12.79
N PRO A 204 5.43 16.43 11.54
CA PRO A 204 6.33 17.12 10.61
C PRO A 204 6.94 18.44 11.10
N LEU A 205 6.37 19.03 12.15
CA LEU A 205 6.83 20.30 12.75
C LEU A 205 7.57 20.14 14.09
N SER A 206 7.49 18.99 14.77
CA SER A 206 8.14 18.79 16.07
C SER A 206 9.52 18.15 15.95
N GLY A 207 9.71 17.27 14.96
CA GLY A 207 10.94 16.51 14.76
C GLY A 207 11.26 15.48 15.84
N SER A 208 10.41 15.35 16.88
CA SER A 208 10.58 14.41 17.99
C SER A 208 9.46 13.35 17.96
N PRO A 209 9.77 12.07 18.24
CA PRO A 209 8.75 11.02 18.36
C PRO A 209 7.78 11.31 19.50
N ASP A 210 6.49 11.12 19.24
CA ASP A 210 5.42 11.27 20.22
C ASP A 210 4.45 10.08 20.09
N PRO A 211 4.43 9.15 21.07
CA PRO A 211 3.58 7.97 21.03
C PRO A 211 2.09 8.28 21.25
N SER A 212 1.73 9.51 21.61
CA SER A 212 0.33 9.94 21.75
C SER A 212 -0.30 10.34 20.41
N LEU A 213 0.52 10.59 19.37
CA LEU A 213 0.03 10.95 18.04
C LEU A 213 -0.61 9.75 17.34
N VAL A 214 -1.72 10.01 16.67
CA VAL A 214 -2.41 9.05 15.80
C VAL A 214 -2.58 9.60 14.38
N ASP A 215 -2.98 8.72 13.45
CA ASP A 215 -3.24 9.07 12.03
C ASP A 215 -4.14 10.30 11.89
N ARG A 216 -5.11 10.44 12.80
CA ARG A 216 -6.04 11.57 12.81
C ARG A 216 -5.34 12.90 13.07
N ASP A 217 -4.35 12.97 13.96
CA ASP A 217 -3.70 14.23 14.32
C ASP A 217 -2.92 14.80 13.13
N VAL A 218 -2.17 13.95 12.44
CA VAL A 218 -1.39 14.33 11.25
C VAL A 218 -2.29 14.63 10.04
N MET A 219 -3.42 13.93 9.90
CA MET A 219 -4.44 14.27 8.91
C MET A 219 -5.08 15.63 9.19
N VAL A 220 -5.46 15.91 10.43
CA VAL A 220 -6.03 17.21 10.84
C VAL A 220 -5.04 18.34 10.61
N TYR A 221 -3.76 18.13 10.93
CA TYR A 221 -2.70 19.09 10.60
C TYR A 221 -2.65 19.35 9.09
N ALA A 222 -2.59 18.31 8.25
CA ALA A 222 -2.49 18.46 6.81
C ALA A 222 -3.67 19.29 6.23
N LEU A 223 -4.88 19.02 6.71
CA LEU A 223 -6.08 19.78 6.31
C LEU A 223 -6.03 21.23 6.78
N LYS A 224 -5.70 21.48 8.07
CA LYS A 224 -5.62 22.85 8.63
C LYS A 224 -4.50 23.69 8.01
N ALA A 225 -3.42 23.05 7.58
CA ALA A 225 -2.31 23.69 6.89
C ALA A 225 -2.61 23.99 5.40
N GLY A 226 -3.80 23.65 4.90
CA GLY A 226 -4.24 23.97 3.55
C GLY A 226 -3.75 23.00 2.47
N TYR A 227 -3.25 21.81 2.84
CA TYR A 227 -2.86 20.79 1.87
C TYR A 227 -4.05 20.01 1.32
N GLY A 228 -5.21 20.08 1.98
CA GLY A 228 -6.43 19.38 1.60
C GLY A 228 -7.00 19.83 0.26
N ARG A 229 -7.39 18.87 -0.58
CA ARG A 229 -8.15 19.08 -1.82
C ARG A 229 -9.25 18.04 -1.93
N ASN A 230 -10.36 18.43 -2.54
CA ASN A 230 -11.50 17.55 -2.82
C ASN A 230 -11.52 17.15 -4.30
N GLY A 231 -12.29 16.11 -4.63
CA GLY A 231 -12.55 15.72 -6.02
C GLY A 231 -11.34 15.16 -6.77
N PRO A 232 -10.48 14.30 -6.18
CA PRO A 232 -9.44 13.63 -6.96
C PRO A 232 -10.05 12.66 -7.98
N ARG A 233 -9.36 12.46 -9.10
CA ARG A 233 -9.80 11.53 -10.15
C ARG A 233 -9.21 10.14 -10.02
N MET A 234 -9.95 9.14 -10.48
CA MET A 234 -9.49 7.76 -10.55
C MET A 234 -10.11 7.03 -11.73
N GLY A 235 -9.44 5.98 -12.21
CA GLY A 235 -9.84 5.16 -13.34
C GLY A 235 -8.68 4.92 -14.29
N SER A 236 -8.99 4.44 -15.49
CA SER A 236 -8.02 3.98 -16.48
C SER A 236 -8.34 4.58 -17.84
N ALA A 237 -7.30 5.05 -18.54
CA ALA A 237 -7.35 5.29 -19.98
C ALA A 237 -7.14 3.96 -20.75
N PRO A 238 -7.54 3.89 -22.04
CA PRO A 238 -7.37 2.69 -22.84
C PRO A 238 -5.93 2.15 -22.82
N GLY A 239 -5.79 0.87 -22.47
CA GLY A 239 -4.50 0.16 -22.45
C GLY A 239 -3.71 0.24 -21.13
N GLU A 240 -4.05 1.16 -20.22
CA GLU A 240 -3.35 1.29 -18.93
C GLU A 240 -3.52 0.06 -18.04
N ALA A 241 -4.73 -0.49 -17.95
CA ALA A 241 -5.00 -1.71 -17.19
C ALA A 241 -4.25 -2.93 -17.75
N GLN A 242 -4.08 -2.99 -19.08
CA GLN A 242 -3.30 -4.05 -19.72
C GLN A 242 -1.80 -3.90 -19.43
N LEU A 243 -1.28 -2.67 -19.43
CA LEU A 243 0.09 -2.37 -19.05
C LEU A 243 0.35 -2.76 -17.59
N PHE A 244 -0.56 -2.39 -16.67
CA PHE A 244 -0.52 -2.80 -15.28
C PHE A 244 -0.44 -4.32 -15.14
N ARG A 245 -1.38 -5.03 -15.77
CA ARG A 245 -1.45 -6.49 -15.73
C ARG A 245 -0.19 -7.15 -16.30
N SER A 246 0.38 -6.62 -17.38
CA SER A 246 1.62 -7.15 -17.96
C SER A 246 2.80 -7.02 -17.01
N ASP A 247 2.96 -5.87 -16.34
CA ASP A 247 4.02 -5.67 -15.35
C ASP A 247 3.81 -6.56 -14.12
N MET A 248 2.58 -6.62 -13.62
CA MET A 248 2.17 -7.49 -12.53
C MET A 248 2.54 -8.96 -12.80
N ILE A 249 2.15 -9.50 -13.96
CA ILE A 249 2.47 -10.88 -14.35
C ILE A 249 3.99 -11.09 -14.44
N SER A 250 4.70 -10.13 -15.03
CA SER A 250 6.16 -10.22 -15.20
C SER A 250 6.89 -10.21 -13.86
N PHE A 251 6.42 -9.40 -12.90
CA PHE A 251 6.94 -9.37 -11.55
C PHE A 251 6.72 -10.70 -10.85
N TRP A 252 5.48 -11.21 -10.83
CA TRP A 252 5.15 -12.42 -10.10
C TRP A 252 5.86 -13.67 -10.66
N LYS A 253 5.97 -13.81 -11.97
CA LYS A 253 6.73 -14.92 -12.60
C LYS A 253 8.22 -14.93 -12.25
N ARG A 254 8.78 -13.79 -11.85
CA ARG A 254 10.20 -13.68 -11.51
C ARG A 254 10.46 -13.99 -10.04
N VAL A 255 9.52 -13.68 -9.16
CA VAL A 255 9.72 -13.74 -7.69
C VAL A 255 9.04 -14.94 -7.03
N LEU A 256 8.14 -15.66 -7.72
CA LEU A 256 7.43 -16.85 -7.24
C LEU A 256 7.68 -18.06 -8.15
#